data_AF-A0A392N7C1-F1
#
_entry.id   AF-A0A392N7C1-F1
#
_cell.length_a   1.000
_cell.length_b   1.000
_cell.length_c   1.000
_cell.angle_alpha   90.00
_cell.angle_beta   90.00
_cell.angle_gamma   90.00
#
_symmetry.space_group_name_H-M   'P 1'
#
loop_
_entity.id
_entity.type
_entity.pdbx_description
1 polymer ?
#
loop_
_entity_poly.entity_id
_entity_poly.type
_entity_poly.pdbx_seq_one_letter_code
_entity_poly.pdbx_strand_id
1 'polypeptide(L)'
;SGRETARKWKNNIWVIVNGEKVPLYKTVLLKYYNQALKTANGSQKSQNGQACHRDEFIRCTRCNKERRFRLRTKEDCRLHHDALADPNWKCSDLPYDKYVLN
;
A
#
# COMPACT_ATOMS: atom_id res chain seq x y z
N SER A 1 12.85 -21.50 19.21
CA SER A 1 11.46 -22.00 19.21
C SER A 1 10.46 -21.09 19.93
N GLY A 2 10.56 -19.74 19.84
CA GLY A 2 9.77 -18.81 20.69
C GLY A 2 8.97 -17.72 19.97
N ARG A 3 9.00 -17.67 18.63
CA ARG A 3 8.31 -16.62 17.86
C ARG A 3 6.84 -16.92 17.54
N GLU A 4 6.43 -18.19 17.59
CA GLU A 4 5.06 -18.57 17.19
C GLU A 4 4.02 -18.24 18.27
N THR A 5 4.39 -18.35 19.54
CA THR A 5 3.53 -18.06 20.70
C THR A 5 3.22 -16.56 20.83
N ALA A 6 4.16 -15.67 20.47
CA ALA A 6 3.97 -14.23 20.50
C ALA A 6 2.90 -13.72 19.51
N ARG A 7 2.54 -14.47 18.46
CA ARG A 7 1.46 -14.09 17.52
C ARG A 7 0.08 -14.55 17.99
N LYS A 8 -0.02 -15.52 18.90
CA LYS A 8 -1.28 -16.17 19.33
C LYS A 8 -1.76 -15.72 20.71
N TRP A 9 -1.11 -14.75 21.37
CA TRP A 9 -1.45 -14.29 22.72
C TRP A 9 -2.92 -13.86 22.89
N LYS A 10 -3.53 -13.31 21.83
CA LYS A 10 -4.94 -12.91 21.82
C LYS A 10 -5.92 -14.08 22.05
N ASN A 11 -5.49 -15.32 21.78
CA ASN A 11 -6.31 -16.52 22.02
C ASN A 11 -6.40 -16.86 23.51
N ASN A 12 -5.49 -16.33 24.33
CA ASN A 12 -5.46 -16.54 25.78
C ASN A 12 -6.23 -15.46 26.55
N ILE A 13 -6.86 -14.51 25.85
CA ILE A 13 -7.66 -13.43 26.46
C ILE A 13 -9.09 -13.94 26.69
N TRP A 14 -9.66 -13.58 27.84
CA TRP A 14 -11.03 -13.89 28.24
C TRP A 14 -11.79 -12.59 28.52
N VAL A 15 -13.08 -12.60 28.22
CA VAL A 15 -13.99 -11.46 28.45
C VAL A 15 -15.24 -11.95 29.19
N ILE A 16 -15.89 -11.04 29.91
CA ILE A 16 -17.15 -11.33 30.60
C ILE A 16 -18.30 -10.78 29.75
N VAL A 17 -19.21 -11.66 29.33
CA VAL A 17 -20.42 -11.30 28.58
C VAL A 17 -21.61 -11.82 29.37
N ASN A 18 -22.50 -10.93 29.81
CA ASN A 18 -23.69 -11.30 30.59
C ASN A 18 -23.38 -12.15 31.84
N GLY A 19 -22.24 -11.88 32.51
CA GLY A 19 -21.80 -12.62 33.69
C GLY A 19 -21.03 -13.91 33.40
N GLU A 20 -20.93 -14.34 32.14
CA GLU A 20 -20.19 -15.55 31.76
C GLU A 20 -18.79 -15.22 31.23
N LYS A 21 -17.81 -16.04 31.62
CA LYS A 21 -16.43 -15.93 31.14
C LYS A 21 -16.27 -16.65 29.80
N VAL A 22 -16.04 -15.89 28.74
CA VAL A 22 -15.96 -16.40 27.36
C VAL A 22 -14.57 -16.08 26.76
N PRO A 23 -13.92 -17.01 26.03
CA PRO A 23 -12.69 -16.69 25.31
C PRO A 23 -12.91 -15.59 24.27
N LEU A 24 -12.02 -14.60 24.19
CA LEU A 24 -12.16 -13.45 23.29
C LEU A 24 -12.32 -13.88 21.82
N TYR A 25 -11.59 -14.91 21.38
CA TYR A 25 -11.65 -15.39 19.99
C TYR A 25 -13.00 -16.00 19.60
N LYS A 26 -13.82 -16.41 20.57
CA LYS A 26 -15.20 -16.88 20.34
C LYS A 26 -16.20 -15.72 20.23
N THR A 27 -15.80 -14.49 20.55
CA THR A 27 -16.66 -13.31 20.49
C THR A 27 -16.50 -12.54 19.18
N VAL A 28 -17.51 -11.72 18.84
CA VAL A 28 -17.44 -10.80 17.70
C VAL A 28 -16.42 -9.67 17.88
N LEU A 29 -16.03 -9.36 19.12
CA LEU A 29 -15.11 -8.26 19.45
C LEU A 29 -13.74 -8.44 18.78
N LEU A 30 -13.22 -9.67 18.73
CA LEU A 30 -11.95 -9.93 18.05
C LEU A 30 -12.06 -9.70 16.53
N LYS A 31 -13.22 -10.01 15.94
CA LYS A 31 -13.49 -9.73 14.51
C LYS A 31 -13.47 -8.23 14.26
N TYR A 32 -14.16 -7.44 15.08
CA TYR A 32 -14.18 -5.98 14.96
C TYR A 32 -12.79 -5.36 15.13
N TYR A 33 -12.04 -5.77 16.15
CA TYR A 33 -10.68 -5.31 16.37
C TYR A 33 -9.76 -5.60 15.17
N ASN A 34 -9.80 -6.82 14.64
CA ASN A 34 -9.01 -7.19 13.47
C ASN A 34 -9.45 -6.43 12.22
N GLN A 35 -10.75 -6.14 12.07
CA GLN A 35 -11.26 -5.32 10.96
C GLN A 35 -10.80 -3.87 11.07
N ALA A 36 -10.87 -3.26 12.25
CA ALA A 36 -10.37 -1.90 12.51
C ALA A 36 -8.86 -1.79 12.24
N LEU A 37 -8.09 -2.81 12.59
CA LEU A 37 -6.67 -2.89 12.22
C LEU A 37 -6.46 -2.99 10.71
N LYS A 38 -7.31 -3.74 9.99
CA LYS A 38 -7.22 -3.84 8.52
C LYS A 38 -7.58 -2.52 7.85
N THR A 39 -8.55 -1.77 8.35
CA THR A 39 -8.93 -0.46 7.78
C THR A 39 -7.90 0.61 8.09
N ALA A 40 -7.35 0.65 9.31
CA ALA A 40 -6.27 1.57 9.67
C ALA A 40 -4.99 1.33 8.86
N ASN A 41 -4.70 0.08 8.51
CA ASN A 41 -3.55 -0.30 7.65
C ASN A 41 -3.93 -0.47 6.17
N GLY A 42 -5.19 -0.19 5.81
CA GLY A 42 -5.82 -0.65 4.56
C GLY A 42 -5.59 0.23 3.34
N SER A 43 -5.14 1.47 3.52
CA SER A 43 -4.76 2.34 2.40
C SER A 43 -3.38 2.01 1.82
N GLN A 44 -2.63 1.07 2.41
CA GLN A 44 -1.22 0.83 2.06
C GLN A 44 -0.87 -0.60 1.67
N LYS A 45 -1.80 -1.56 1.64
CA LYS A 45 -1.47 -2.95 1.31
C LYS A 45 -2.41 -3.52 0.26
N SER A 46 -1.95 -3.49 -0.99
CA SER A 46 -2.37 -4.50 -1.97
C SER A 46 -2.03 -5.89 -1.40
N GLN A 47 -2.85 -6.89 -1.73
CA GLN A 47 -2.89 -8.20 -1.07
C GLN A 47 -1.58 -9.01 -1.10
N ASN A 48 -0.55 -8.57 -1.84
CA ASN A 48 0.74 -9.25 -1.96
C ASN A 48 1.94 -8.42 -1.45
N GLY A 49 1.73 -7.30 -0.76
CA GLY A 49 2.85 -6.46 -0.30
C GLY A 49 3.63 -5.79 -1.44
N GLN A 50 3.08 -5.75 -2.66
CA GLN A 50 3.67 -5.07 -3.80
C GLN A 50 3.03 -3.69 -4.01
N ALA A 51 3.90 -2.70 -4.17
CA ALA A 51 3.67 -1.27 -3.99
C ALA A 51 2.73 -0.63 -5.03
N CYS A 52 2.15 0.51 -4.64
CA CYS A 52 2.04 1.73 -5.45
C CYS A 52 1.91 1.51 -6.97
N HIS A 53 0.73 1.17 -7.50
CA HIS A 53 0.44 1.11 -8.96
C HIS A 53 1.30 0.16 -9.83
N ARG A 54 0.82 -0.12 -11.06
CA ARG A 54 1.61 -0.79 -12.12
C ARG A 54 2.38 0.27 -12.91
N ASP A 55 3.12 -0.15 -13.93
CA ASP A 55 3.72 0.81 -14.85
C ASP A 55 2.63 1.55 -15.63
N GLU A 56 2.72 2.87 -15.67
CA GLU A 56 1.80 3.77 -16.35
C GLU A 56 2.54 4.56 -17.43
N PHE A 57 1.80 5.16 -18.36
CA PHE A 57 2.38 5.90 -19.48
C PHE A 57 1.74 7.28 -19.62
N ILE A 58 2.58 8.30 -19.85
CA ILE A 58 2.12 9.66 -20.18
C ILE A 58 2.70 10.06 -21.53
N ARG A 59 1.88 10.70 -22.36
CA ARG A 59 2.29 11.22 -23.67
C ARG A 59 2.93 12.59 -23.52
N CYS A 60 4.15 12.74 -24.03
CA CYS A 60 4.83 14.02 -24.09
C CYS A 60 4.14 14.95 -25.08
N THR A 61 3.80 16.16 -24.65
CA THR A 61 3.15 17.18 -25.50
C THR A 61 4.05 17.71 -26.62
N ARG A 62 5.38 17.65 -26.45
CA ARG A 62 6.35 18.14 -27.45
C ARG A 62 6.67 17.14 -28.55
N CYS A 63 6.87 15.86 -28.19
CA CYS A 63 7.34 14.85 -29.13
C CYS A 63 6.31 13.76 -29.43
N ASN A 64 5.13 13.80 -28.80
CA ASN A 64 4.02 12.84 -28.93
C ASN A 64 4.37 11.38 -28.61
N LYS A 65 5.56 11.11 -28.06
CA LYS A 65 5.94 9.76 -27.62
C LYS A 65 5.44 9.52 -26.20
N GLU A 66 5.06 8.27 -25.94
CA GLU A 66 4.73 7.79 -24.61
C GLU A 66 5.99 7.58 -23.78
N ARG A 67 5.89 7.87 -22.48
CA ARG A 67 6.97 7.74 -21.50
C ARG A 67 6.46 6.93 -20.33
N ARG A 68 7.24 5.91 -19.96
CA ARG A 68 6.90 4.92 -18.95
C ARG A 68 7.29 5.40 -17.57
N PHE A 69 6.34 5.32 -16.64
CA PHE A 69 6.55 5.51 -15.21
C PHE A 69 6.45 4.15 -14.52
N ARG A 70 7.49 3.75 -13.78
CA ARG A 70 7.56 2.40 -13.18
C ARG A 70 6.81 2.27 -11.86
N LEU A 71 6.49 3.38 -11.20
CA LEU A 71 5.67 3.41 -9.98
C LEU A 71 6.15 2.40 -8.92
N ARG A 72 7.46 2.32 -8.64
CA ARG A 72 7.97 1.35 -7.65
C ARG A 72 8.01 1.92 -6.24
N THR A 73 8.15 3.24 -6.15
CA THR A 73 8.23 3.99 -4.89
C THR A 73 7.06 4.99 -4.79
N LYS A 74 6.82 5.53 -3.59
CA LYS A 74 5.81 6.60 -3.41
C LYS A 74 6.21 7.85 -4.18
N GLU A 75 7.51 8.10 -4.27
CA GLU A 75 8.12 9.19 -5.01
C GLU A 75 7.86 9.04 -6.51
N ASP A 76 8.01 7.83 -7.08
CA ASP A 76 7.66 7.55 -8.48
C ASP A 76 6.17 7.81 -8.77
N CYS A 77 5.30 7.39 -7.84
CA CYS A 77 3.85 7.63 -7.93
C CYS A 77 3.53 9.12 -7.90
N ARG A 78 4.20 9.89 -7.03
CA ARG A 78 4.06 11.34 -6.98
C ARG A 78 4.49 11.99 -8.30
N LEU A 79 5.65 11.62 -8.84
CA LEU A 79 6.13 12.15 -10.12
C LEU A 79 5.16 11.88 -11.26
N HIS A 80 4.53 10.70 -11.28
CA HIS A 80 3.49 10.39 -12.25
C HIS A 80 2.25 11.25 -12.07
N HIS A 81 1.76 11.41 -10.84
CA HIS A 81 0.59 12.26 -10.57
C HIS A 81 0.83 13.72 -10.91
N ASP A 82 2.02 14.25 -10.56
CA ASP A 82 2.41 15.62 -10.90
C ASP A 82 2.49 15.80 -12.43
N ALA A 83 3.06 14.83 -13.15
CA ALA A 83 3.11 14.83 -14.62
C ALA A 83 1.73 14.71 -15.27
N LEU A 84 0.82 13.89 -14.71
CA LEU A 84 -0.53 13.70 -15.22
C LEU A 84 -1.40 14.95 -15.01
N ALA A 85 -1.13 15.72 -13.95
CA ALA A 85 -1.83 16.96 -13.64
C ALA A 85 -1.36 18.16 -14.49
N ASP A 86 -0.18 18.09 -15.11
CA ASP A 86 0.35 19.15 -15.99
C ASP A 86 -0.07 18.92 -17.46
N PRO A 87 -0.97 19.75 -18.02
CA PRO A 87 -1.41 19.62 -19.41
C PRO A 87 -0.29 19.87 -20.43
N ASN A 88 0.82 20.49 -20.03
CA ASN A 88 1.96 20.83 -20.87
C ASN A 88 3.16 19.91 -20.65
N TRP A 89 2.99 18.83 -19.90
CA TRP A 89 4.08 17.93 -19.52
C TRP A 89 4.89 17.46 -20.73
N LYS A 90 6.22 17.59 -20.65
CA LYS A 90 7.17 17.16 -21.68
C LYS A 90 8.18 16.18 -21.10
N CYS A 91 8.70 15.27 -21.94
CA CYS A 91 9.62 14.24 -21.49
C CYS A 91 10.95 14.79 -20.91
N SER A 92 11.32 16.03 -21.23
CA SER A 92 12.47 16.72 -20.60
C SER A 92 12.24 17.11 -19.14
N ASP A 93 10.98 17.11 -18.66
CA ASP A 93 10.65 17.38 -17.26
C ASP A 93 10.88 16.14 -16.38
N LEU A 94 11.04 14.96 -17.01
CA LEU A 94 11.35 13.73 -16.28
C LEU A 94 12.82 13.76 -15.83
N PRO A 95 13.12 13.67 -14.52
CA PRO A 95 14.50 13.78 -14.04
C PRO A 95 15.39 12.57 -14.35
N TYR A 96 14.83 11.46 -14.85
CA TYR A 96 15.46 10.13 -14.76
C TYR A 96 15.91 9.43 -16.04
N ASP A 97 15.79 10.05 -17.22
CA ASP A 97 16.33 9.47 -18.46
C ASP A 97 17.75 10.00 -18.78
N LYS A 98 18.57 10.23 -17.75
CA LYS A 98 20.03 10.33 -17.93
C LYS A 98 20.56 8.91 -18.05
N TYR A 99 20.75 8.46 -19.28
CA TYR A 99 21.39 7.19 -19.63
C TYR A 99 22.54 6.86 -18.66
N VAL A 100 22.38 5.80 -17.87
CA VAL A 100 23.54 5.11 -17.30
C VAL A 100 24.12 4.32 -18.47
N LEU A 101 25.13 4.91 -19.12
CA LEU A 101 26.07 4.16 -19.94
C LEU A 101 26.74 3.16 -19.00
N ASN A 102 26.38 1.89 -19.11
CA ASN A 102 27.22 0.79 -18.64
C ASN A 102 28.31 0.52 -19.67
#